data_AF-A0A966MGZ4-F1
#
_entry.id   AF-A0A966MGZ4-F1
#
_cell.length_a   1.000
_cell.length_b   1.000
_cell.length_c   1.000
_cell.angle_alpha   90.00
_cell.angle_beta   90.00
_cell.angle_gamma   90.00
#
_symmetry.space_group_name_H-M   'P 1'
#
loop_
_entity.id
_entity.type
_entity.pdbx_description
1 polymer ?
#
loop_
_entity_poly.entity_id
_entity_poly.type
_entity_poly.pdbx_seq_one_letter_code
_entity_poly.pdbx_strand_id
1 'polypeptide(L)'
;MDEDISIINSNTRNEKIKNFFIQNKKYLISAVVIVVLILVGYFGYDDYKTGKKIKISESYNATIIDFNENNKSQTVDKLIAIVNQEDATYSPLALYFIIDNNLLDDVATINNLFDILINKTPLEKEIKNLIIYKKALFNADEGDESRLLNIL
;
A
#
# COMPACT_ATOMS: atom_id res chain seq x y z
N MET A 1 25.31 4.06 61.09
CA MET A 1 25.65 5.36 60.46
C MET A 1 25.57 5.27 58.94
N ASP A 2 26.41 4.51 58.25
CA ASP A 2 26.31 4.40 56.77
C ASP A 2 25.01 3.73 56.31
N GLU A 3 24.55 2.72 57.05
CA GLU A 3 23.30 2.02 56.79
C GLU A 3 22.08 2.96 56.96
N ASP A 4 22.07 3.77 58.02
CA ASP A 4 21.02 4.78 58.27
C ASP A 4 20.98 5.86 57.18
N ILE A 5 22.15 6.32 56.71
CA ILE A 5 22.25 7.30 55.61
C ILE A 5 21.72 6.70 54.30
N SER A 6 22.00 5.42 54.04
CA SER A 6 21.51 4.73 52.85
C SER A 6 19.98 4.57 52.84
N ILE A 7 19.39 4.31 54.01
CA ILE A 7 17.94 4.16 54.21
C ILE A 7 17.25 5.52 54.03
N ILE A 8 17.77 6.58 54.62
CA ILE A 8 17.24 7.95 54.49
C ILE A 8 17.26 8.42 53.04
N ASN A 9 18.36 8.19 52.31
CA ASN A 9 18.46 8.53 50.90
C ASN A 9 17.45 7.76 50.03
N SER A 10 17.23 6.49 50.34
CA SER A 10 16.24 5.64 49.65
C SER A 10 14.81 6.14 49.88
N ASN A 11 14.46 6.51 51.12
CA ASN A 11 13.15 7.07 51.46
C ASN A 11 12.91 8.43 50.79
N THR A 12 13.93 9.30 50.80
CA THR A 12 13.86 10.63 50.14
C THR A 12 13.67 10.49 48.63
N ARG A 13 14.34 9.53 47.98
CA ARG A 13 14.16 9.25 46.56
C ARG A 13 12.74 8.75 46.26
N ASN A 14 12.22 7.85 47.10
CA ASN A 14 10.87 7.31 46.94
C ASN A 14 9.78 8.40 47.09
N GLU A 15 9.94 9.33 48.04
CA GLU A 15 9.04 10.48 48.17
C GLU A 15 9.08 11.41 46.95
N LYS A 16 10.26 11.69 46.41
CA LYS A 16 10.40 12.49 45.19
C LYS A 16 9.66 11.87 44.01
N ILE A 17 9.80 10.56 43.82
CA ILE A 17 9.09 9.81 42.76
C ILE A 17 7.57 9.90 43.00
N LYS A 18 7.10 9.66 44.23
CA LYS A 18 5.67 9.75 44.57
C LYS A 18 5.11 11.15 44.29
N ASN A 19 5.82 12.19 44.69
CA ASN A 19 5.40 13.58 44.46
C ASN A 19 5.35 13.93 42.97
N PHE A 20 6.26 13.40 42.14
CA PHE A 20 6.22 13.59 40.70
C PHE A 20 4.91 13.08 40.08
N PHE A 21 4.48 11.86 40.43
CA PHE A 21 3.22 11.28 39.93
C PHE A 21 1.99 12.05 40.39
N ILE A 22 1.98 12.52 41.66
CA ILE A 22 0.85 13.27 42.22
C ILE A 22 0.75 14.65 41.57
N GLN A 23 1.86 15.38 41.46
CA GLN A 23 1.90 16.72 40.88
C GLN A 23 1.54 16.71 39.38
N ASN A 24 2.00 15.69 38.65
CA ASN A 24 1.81 15.60 37.19
C ASN A 24 0.68 14.67 36.76
N LYS A 25 -0.19 14.20 37.67
CA LYS A 25 -1.23 13.19 37.42
C LYS A 25 -2.06 13.46 36.16
N LYS A 26 -2.48 14.71 35.94
CA LYS A 26 -3.30 15.10 34.78
C LYS A 26 -2.55 14.92 33.45
N TYR A 27 -1.28 15.35 33.39
CA TYR A 27 -0.44 15.21 32.20
C TYR A 27 -0.12 13.74 31.91
N LEU A 28 0.13 12.94 32.95
CA LEU A 28 0.37 11.50 32.80
C LEU A 28 -0.86 10.78 32.24
N ILE A 29 -2.06 11.06 32.76
CA ILE A 29 -3.31 10.50 32.22
C ILE A 29 -3.50 10.93 30.77
N SER A 30 -3.29 12.21 30.45
CA SER A 30 -3.40 12.70 29.08
C SER A 30 -2.42 12.01 28.13
N ALA A 31 -1.17 11.78 28.55
CA ALA A 31 -0.18 11.08 27.76
C ALA A 31 -0.60 9.63 27.48
N VAL A 32 -1.11 8.91 28.48
CA VAL A 32 -1.63 7.54 28.31
C VAL A 32 -2.80 7.52 27.33
N VAL A 33 -3.74 8.48 27.42
CA VAL A 33 -4.87 8.58 26.49
C VAL A 33 -4.40 8.80 25.05
N ILE A 34 -3.41 9.68 24.84
CA ILE A 34 -2.83 9.92 23.51
C ILE A 34 -2.21 8.64 22.95
N VAL A 35 -1.47 7.89 23.76
CA VAL A 35 -0.88 6.61 23.33
C VAL A 35 -1.97 5.60 22.92
N VAL A 36 -3.05 5.50 23.70
CA VAL A 36 -4.18 4.62 23.37
C VAL A 36 -4.84 5.05 22.05
N LEU A 37 -5.04 6.34 21.82
CA LEU A 37 -5.62 6.85 20.57
C LEU A 37 -4.71 6.55 19.36
N ILE A 38 -3.40 6.68 19.50
CA ILE A 38 -2.44 6.31 18.44
C ILE A 38 -2.54 4.82 18.11
N LEU A 39 -2.61 3.96 19.13
CA LEU A 39 -2.75 2.52 18.91
C LEU A 39 -4.05 2.18 18.19
N VAL A 40 -5.19 2.72 18.64
CA VAL A 40 -6.49 2.50 17.98
C VAL A 40 -6.47 3.02 16.55
N GLY A 41 -5.90 4.20 16.31
CA GLY A 41 -5.76 4.76 14.97
C GLY A 41 -4.89 3.89 14.05
N TYR A 42 -3.76 3.39 14.55
CA TYR A 42 -2.87 2.50 13.81
C TYR A 42 -3.56 1.18 13.42
N PHE A 43 -4.14 0.46 14.40
CA PHE A 43 -4.82 -0.81 14.13
C PHE A 43 -6.05 -0.64 13.23
N GLY A 44 -6.84 0.42 13.44
CA GLY A 44 -7.99 0.72 12.60
C GLY A 44 -7.60 1.03 11.15
N TYR A 45 -6.49 1.74 10.94
CA TYR A 45 -5.97 2.01 9.60
C TYR A 45 -5.44 0.75 8.90
N ASP A 46 -4.76 -0.12 9.63
CA ASP A 46 -4.24 -1.39 9.10
C ASP A 46 -5.37 -2.33 8.67
N ASP A 47 -6.42 -2.46 9.49
CA ASP A 47 -7.61 -3.25 9.17
C ASP A 47 -8.35 -2.67 7.94
N TYR A 48 -8.51 -1.35 7.87
CA TYR A 48 -9.10 -0.68 6.70
C TYR A 48 -8.31 -0.98 5.41
N LYS A 49 -6.98 -0.89 5.46
CA LYS A 49 -6.11 -1.17 4.30
C LYS A 49 -6.23 -2.65 3.88
N THR A 50 -6.25 -3.56 4.84
CA THR A 50 -6.42 -5.00 4.60
C THR A 50 -7.78 -5.29 3.97
N GLY A 51 -8.86 -4.72 4.51
CA GLY A 51 -10.21 -4.84 3.96
C GLY A 51 -10.33 -4.30 2.53
N LYS A 52 -9.67 -3.18 2.22
CA LYS A 52 -9.59 -2.66 0.83
C LYS A 52 -8.92 -3.69 -0.09
N LYS A 53 -7.78 -4.25 0.32
CA LYS A 53 -7.05 -5.23 -0.48
C LYS A 53 -7.86 -6.51 -0.73
N ILE A 54 -8.59 -7.00 0.28
CA ILE A 54 -9.50 -8.15 0.13
C ILE A 54 -10.56 -7.89 -0.93
N LYS A 55 -11.22 -6.72 -0.89
CA LYS A 55 -12.23 -6.36 -1.91
C LYS A 55 -11.66 -6.31 -3.33
N ILE A 56 -10.44 -5.81 -3.49
CA ILE A 56 -9.75 -5.78 -4.78
C ILE A 56 -9.46 -7.21 -5.25
N SER A 57 -8.94 -8.06 -4.37
CA SER A 57 -8.68 -9.48 -4.65
C SER A 57 -9.94 -10.21 -5.10
N GLU A 58 -11.05 -10.05 -4.37
CA GLU A 58 -12.34 -10.66 -4.71
C GLU A 58 -12.84 -10.17 -6.06
N SER A 59 -12.78 -8.86 -6.32
CA SER A 59 -13.16 -8.28 -7.61
C SER A 59 -12.31 -8.84 -8.74
N TYR A 60 -10.99 -8.96 -8.55
CA TYR A 60 -10.08 -9.53 -9.54
C TYR A 60 -10.39 -11.01 -9.79
N ASN A 61 -10.39 -11.83 -8.74
CA ASN A 61 -10.61 -13.26 -8.86
C ASN A 61 -11.98 -13.58 -9.49
N ALA A 62 -13.04 -12.87 -9.09
CA ALA A 62 -14.36 -13.03 -9.70
C ALA A 62 -14.36 -12.64 -11.17
N THR A 63 -13.66 -11.57 -11.55
CA THR A 63 -13.54 -11.14 -12.96
C THR A 63 -12.82 -12.19 -13.80
N ILE A 64 -11.74 -12.78 -13.29
CA ILE A 64 -10.99 -13.82 -14.00
C ILE A 64 -11.80 -15.12 -14.10
N ILE A 65 -12.51 -15.52 -13.05
CA ILE A 65 -13.36 -16.73 -13.06
C ILE A 65 -14.54 -16.58 -14.03
N ASP A 66 -15.14 -15.40 -14.11
CA ASP A 66 -16.29 -15.09 -14.98
C ASP A 66 -15.88 -14.88 -16.44
N PHE A 67 -14.59 -14.67 -16.73
CA PHE A 67 -14.12 -14.36 -18.07
C PHE A 67 -14.49 -15.46 -19.08
N ASN A 68 -15.10 -15.04 -20.19
CA ASN A 68 -15.35 -15.83 -21.38
C ASN A 68 -15.35 -14.93 -22.62
N GLU A 69 -15.25 -15.52 -23.82
CA GLU A 69 -15.22 -14.76 -25.08
C GLU A 69 -16.43 -13.84 -25.28
N ASN A 70 -17.60 -14.20 -24.73
CA ASN A 70 -18.84 -13.41 -24.90
C ASN A 70 -18.90 -12.16 -24.01
N ASN A 71 -18.11 -12.09 -22.93
CA ASN A 71 -18.12 -10.97 -21.97
C ASN A 71 -16.83 -10.14 -21.98
N LYS A 72 -16.02 -10.24 -23.05
CA LYS A 72 -14.74 -9.54 -23.23
C LYS A 72 -14.77 -8.06 -22.81
N SER A 73 -15.72 -7.29 -23.34
CA SER A 73 -15.82 -5.84 -23.04
C SER A 73 -16.04 -5.57 -21.56
N GLN A 74 -16.95 -6.30 -20.92
CA GLN A 74 -17.24 -6.12 -19.50
C GLN A 74 -16.04 -6.53 -18.63
N THR A 75 -15.33 -7.57 -19.02
CA THR A 75 -14.10 -8.02 -18.35
C THR A 75 -13.02 -6.94 -18.43
N VAL A 76 -12.83 -6.32 -19.60
CA VAL A 76 -11.88 -5.21 -19.77
C VAL A 76 -12.23 -4.04 -18.86
N ASP A 77 -13.50 -3.62 -18.82
CA ASP A 77 -13.93 -2.51 -17.95
C ASP A 77 -13.65 -2.78 -16.47
N LYS A 78 -13.95 -3.99 -15.99
CA LYS A 78 -13.66 -4.42 -14.61
C LYS A 78 -12.16 -4.43 -14.33
N LEU A 79 -11.33 -4.94 -15.25
CA LEU A 79 -9.89 -5.00 -15.08
C LEU A 79 -9.25 -3.60 -15.10
N ILE A 80 -9.70 -2.70 -15.97
CA ILE A 80 -9.28 -1.28 -15.96
C ILE A 80 -9.66 -0.63 -14.62
N ALA A 81 -10.86 -0.90 -14.09
CA ALA A 81 -11.25 -0.40 -12.78
C ALA A 81 -10.32 -0.91 -11.67
N ILE A 82 -9.86 -2.17 -11.73
CA ILE A 82 -8.88 -2.74 -10.79
C ILE A 82 -7.51 -2.09 -10.93
N VAL A 83 -7.04 -1.81 -12.16
CA VAL A 83 -5.78 -1.07 -12.38
C VAL A 83 -5.82 0.30 -11.69
N ASN A 84 -6.94 1.02 -11.84
CA ASN A 84 -7.15 2.33 -11.24
C ASN A 84 -7.28 2.33 -9.70
N GLN A 85 -7.35 1.16 -9.05
CA GLN A 85 -7.31 1.08 -7.58
C GLN A 85 -5.89 1.17 -7.00
N GLU A 86 -4.87 1.14 -7.87
CA GLU A 86 -3.47 1.35 -7.51
C GLU A 86 -2.97 0.38 -6.43
N ASP A 87 -3.44 -0.87 -6.46
CA ASP A 87 -2.95 -1.94 -5.60
C ASP A 87 -1.67 -2.54 -6.16
N ALA A 88 -0.67 -2.72 -5.29
CA ALA A 88 0.65 -3.20 -5.68
C ALA A 88 0.67 -4.62 -6.27
N THR A 89 -0.36 -5.42 -6.03
CA THR A 89 -0.46 -6.81 -6.51
C THR A 89 -1.47 -6.93 -7.66
N TYR A 90 -2.71 -6.53 -7.42
CA TYR A 90 -3.81 -6.80 -8.35
C TYR A 90 -3.89 -5.82 -9.51
N SER A 91 -3.39 -4.59 -9.37
CA SER A 91 -3.35 -3.65 -10.50
C SER A 91 -2.37 -4.11 -11.59
N PRO A 92 -1.12 -4.53 -11.28
CA PRO A 92 -0.27 -5.17 -12.28
C PRO A 92 -0.87 -6.45 -12.87
N LEU A 93 -1.43 -7.33 -12.04
CA LEU A 93 -2.06 -8.57 -12.52
C LEU A 93 -3.21 -8.30 -13.49
N ALA A 94 -4.05 -7.31 -13.21
CA ALA A 94 -5.15 -6.93 -14.08
C ALA A 94 -4.67 -6.45 -15.46
N LEU A 95 -3.65 -5.58 -15.50
CA LEU A 95 -3.05 -5.14 -16.75
C LEU A 95 -2.45 -6.33 -17.52
N TYR A 96 -1.76 -7.23 -16.84
CA TYR A 96 -1.13 -8.37 -17.50
C TYR A 96 -2.17 -9.34 -18.05
N PHE A 97 -3.27 -9.56 -17.33
CA PHE A 97 -4.37 -10.38 -17.85
C PHE A 97 -4.98 -9.79 -19.13
N ILE A 98 -5.14 -8.46 -19.20
CA ILE A 98 -5.60 -7.77 -20.42
C ILE A 98 -4.65 -8.03 -21.59
N ILE A 99 -3.35 -7.87 -21.37
CA ILE A 99 -2.32 -8.01 -22.42
C ILE A 99 -2.19 -9.48 -22.86
N ASP A 100 -2.03 -10.40 -21.91
CA ASP A 100 -1.72 -11.80 -22.19
C ASP A 100 -2.89 -12.53 -22.90
N ASN A 101 -4.13 -12.03 -22.73
CA ASN A 101 -5.32 -12.55 -23.42
C ASN A 101 -5.76 -11.68 -24.62
N ASN A 102 -4.97 -10.70 -25.05
CA ASN A 102 -5.31 -9.78 -26.15
C ASN A 102 -6.71 -9.17 -25.99
N LEU A 103 -7.03 -8.71 -24.79
CA LEU A 103 -8.38 -8.22 -24.47
C LEU A 103 -8.65 -6.80 -24.97
N LEU A 104 -7.58 -6.05 -25.25
CA LEU A 104 -7.64 -4.65 -25.66
C LEU A 104 -6.56 -4.40 -26.72
N ASP A 105 -6.95 -3.80 -27.84
CA ASP A 105 -6.04 -3.54 -28.96
C ASP A 105 -5.54 -2.08 -28.98
N ASP A 106 -6.13 -1.20 -28.16
CA ASP A 106 -5.72 0.20 -28.08
C ASP A 106 -4.42 0.37 -27.29
N VAL A 107 -3.32 0.48 -28.02
CA VAL A 107 -1.96 0.72 -27.52
C VAL A 107 -1.89 1.98 -26.64
N ALA A 108 -2.66 3.03 -26.93
CA ALA A 108 -2.65 4.25 -26.14
C ALA A 108 -3.24 4.00 -24.73
N THR A 109 -4.39 3.31 -24.66
CA THR A 109 -4.98 2.93 -23.39
C THR A 109 -4.08 1.99 -22.59
N ILE A 110 -3.45 0.99 -23.22
CA ILE A 110 -2.52 0.08 -22.53
C ILE A 110 -1.32 0.86 -21.96
N ASN A 111 -0.77 1.79 -22.72
CA ASN A 111 0.32 2.65 -22.23
C ASN A 111 -0.10 3.52 -21.04
N ASN A 112 -1.32 4.06 -21.05
CA ASN A 112 -1.86 4.80 -19.91
C ASN A 112 -2.00 3.90 -18.66
N LEU A 113 -2.39 2.64 -18.83
CA LEU A 113 -2.46 1.67 -17.72
C LEU A 113 -1.07 1.37 -17.16
N PHE A 114 -0.05 1.22 -18.02
CA PHE A 114 1.35 1.12 -17.56
C PHE A 114 1.78 2.37 -16.78
N ASP A 115 1.41 3.58 -17.24
CA ASP A 115 1.77 4.83 -16.56
C ASP A 115 1.10 4.97 -15.20
N ILE A 116 -0.12 4.45 -15.01
CA ILE A 116 -0.74 4.35 -13.69
C ILE A 116 0.12 3.47 -12.77
N LEU A 117 0.55 2.29 -13.24
CA LEU A 117 1.38 1.40 -12.42
C LEU A 117 2.74 2.02 -12.06
N ILE A 118 3.40 2.67 -13.01
CA ILE A 118 4.75 3.24 -12.81
C ILE A 118 4.68 4.46 -11.88
N ASN A 119 3.73 5.36 -12.13
CA ASN A 119 3.72 6.69 -11.51
C ASN A 119 2.85 6.79 -10.26
N LYS A 120 1.74 6.05 -10.20
CA LYS A 120 0.73 6.19 -9.12
C LYS A 120 0.76 5.03 -8.14
N THR A 121 0.93 3.80 -8.61
CA THR A 121 0.93 2.62 -7.73
C THR A 121 2.16 2.62 -6.81
N PRO A 122 1.99 2.34 -5.50
CA PRO A 122 3.07 2.32 -4.51
C PRO A 122 3.90 1.03 -4.62
N LEU A 123 4.65 0.91 -5.71
CA LEU A 123 5.51 -0.21 -6.03
C LEU A 123 6.96 0.05 -5.62
N GLU A 124 7.66 -1.03 -5.26
CA GLU A 124 9.11 -1.01 -5.07
C GLU A 124 9.83 -0.67 -6.38
N LYS A 125 11.02 -0.07 -6.27
CA LYS A 125 11.76 0.44 -7.43
C LYS A 125 12.05 -0.66 -8.44
N GLU A 126 12.41 -1.84 -7.95
CA GLU A 126 12.73 -3.03 -8.74
C GLU A 126 11.51 -3.46 -9.55
N ILE A 127 10.32 -3.46 -8.93
CA ILE A 127 9.07 -3.79 -9.61
C ILE A 127 8.71 -2.72 -10.66
N LYS A 128 8.90 -1.43 -10.34
CA LYS A 128 8.70 -0.35 -11.33
C LYS A 128 9.60 -0.52 -12.54
N ASN A 129 10.88 -0.85 -12.33
CA ASN A 129 11.82 -1.10 -13.43
C ASN A 129 11.38 -2.29 -14.29
N LEU A 130 10.86 -3.37 -13.69
CA LEU A 130 10.32 -4.51 -14.43
C LEU A 130 9.09 -4.12 -15.25
N ILE A 131 8.22 -3.26 -14.71
CA ILE A 131 7.04 -2.76 -15.42
C ILE A 131 7.44 -1.84 -16.58
N ILE A 132 8.43 -0.96 -16.38
CA ILE A 132 9.01 -0.12 -17.45
C ILE A 132 9.56 -1.01 -18.57
N TYR A 133 10.32 -2.05 -18.21
CA TYR A 133 10.83 -3.00 -19.19
C TYR A 133 9.70 -3.73 -19.95
N LYS A 134 8.65 -4.19 -19.25
CA LYS A 134 7.49 -4.83 -19.89
C LYS A 134 6.72 -3.85 -20.79
N LYS A 135 6.61 -2.57 -20.40
CA LYS A 135 6.04 -1.51 -21.23
C LYS A 135 6.86 -1.33 -22.52
N ALA A 136 8.18 -1.27 -22.41
CA ALA A 136 9.06 -1.17 -23.58
C ALA A 136 8.90 -2.38 -24.49
N LEU A 137 8.89 -3.60 -23.93
CA LEU A 137 8.70 -4.85 -24.69
C LEU A 137 7.35 -4.88 -25.42
N PHE A 138 6.26 -4.48 -24.76
CA PHE A 138 4.94 -4.38 -25.38
C PHE A 138 4.91 -3.41 -26.56
N ASN A 139 5.67 -2.30 -26.48
CA ASN A 139 5.75 -1.32 -27.57
C ASN A 139 6.84 -1.66 -28.62
N ALA A 140 7.63 -2.71 -28.41
CA ALA A 140 8.78 -3.03 -29.28
C ALA A 140 8.36 -3.49 -30.67
N ASP A 141 7.18 -4.12 -30.79
CA ASP A 141 6.67 -4.62 -32.07
C ASP A 141 6.25 -3.48 -33.03
N GLU A 142 5.93 -2.29 -32.50
CA GLU A 142 5.44 -1.13 -33.28
C GLU A 142 6.29 0.15 -33.12
N GLY A 143 7.28 0.16 -32.22
CA GLY A 143 8.02 1.35 -31.81
C GLY A 143 9.39 1.50 -32.49
N ASP A 144 9.72 2.72 -32.93
CA ASP A 144 11.09 3.08 -33.32
C ASP A 144 12.02 3.13 -32.09
N GLU A 145 13.32 2.90 -32.30
CA GLU A 145 14.36 2.85 -31.26
C GLU A 145 14.32 4.09 -30.36
N SER A 146 14.11 5.27 -30.95
CA SER A 146 13.97 6.54 -30.23
C SER A 146 12.80 6.55 -29.24
N ARG A 147 11.68 5.91 -29.58
CA ARG A 147 10.50 5.80 -28.70
C ARG A 147 10.76 4.82 -27.54
N LEU A 148 11.48 3.73 -27.81
CA LEU A 148 11.84 2.75 -26.78
C LEU A 148 12.84 3.33 -25.77
N LEU A 149 13.80 4.14 -26.23
CA LEU A 149 14.74 4.85 -25.36
C LEU A 149 14.07 5.86 -24.43
N ASN A 150 12.95 6.44 -24.83
CA ASN A 150 12.19 7.37 -23.97
C ASN A 150 11.33 6.64 -22.91
N ILE A 151 11.12 5.33 -23.06
CA ILE A 151 10.37 4.52 -22.09
C ILE A 151 11.31 4.01 -20.98
N LEU A 152 12.56 3.65 -21.32
CA LEU A 152 13.59 3.10 -20.43
C LEU A 152 14.30 4.16 -19.59
#